data_AF-A0A9W6EUT3-F1
#
_entry.id   AF-A0A9W6EUT3-F1
#
_cell.length_a   1.000
_cell.length_b   1.000
_cell.length_c   1.000
_cell.angle_alpha   90.00
_cell.angle_beta   90.00
_cell.angle_gamma   90.00
#
_symmetry.space_group_name_H-M   'P 1'
#
loop_
_entity.id
_entity.type
_entity.pdbx_description
1 polymer ?
#
loop_
_entity_poly.entity_id
_entity_poly.type
_entity_poly.pdbx_seq_one_letter_code
_entity_poly.pdbx_strand_id
1 'polypeptide(L)'
;MKSRKVLIIGSGAAGRKLELFAESKAGKASLRIVGAISNWNENNGKEFTRLVDDLLKKHTHADLYLNTEGGSVFEANEIVNQLKRFKSVQITVGALCASAGTYLAACFPTSAYLNSQFMIHKPMLMTGGNEDEVERDLKMLRNTTTAYKKAYAKKMGISEDEVEELWAKGDYWMTATEAKEKGLIDFILDEEEEINAEMKQALVACGAPNIPELRKPNSNKNEDYHMNREELIAWLGLPADATDAQIEAAKNQMKVNAAKHVDAVASKKQKDDDKKKDKAKTLVAGALKDKKITAAQVSQYEKLAAADYKATEELIDGLESLEKLSNKTKKPADKNLEAARKDWTLDDYISKDPEAYEQMKVDDPEKAEALEAAYFGN
;
A
#
# COMPACT_ATOMS: atom_id res chain seq x y z
N MET A 1 45.36 9.24 25.42
CA MET A 1 45.50 9.71 24.01
C MET A 1 44.33 10.63 23.71
N LYS A 2 44.57 11.89 23.34
CA LYS A 2 43.52 12.89 23.08
C LYS A 2 42.69 12.48 21.86
N SER A 3 41.37 12.30 22.02
CA SER A 3 40.44 12.10 20.91
C SER A 3 40.48 13.33 20.01
N ARG A 4 40.96 13.16 18.77
CA ARG A 4 40.87 14.21 17.75
C ARG A 4 39.45 14.14 17.17
N LYS A 5 38.57 15.02 17.66
CA LYS A 5 37.35 15.39 16.93
C LYS A 5 37.78 16.00 15.60
N VAL A 6 37.63 15.27 14.50
CA VAL A 6 37.69 15.87 13.16
C VAL A 6 36.28 16.37 12.87
N LEU A 7 35.98 17.57 13.34
CA LEU A 7 34.78 18.31 12.93
C LEU A 7 35.12 18.96 11.60
N ILE A 8 34.65 18.39 10.48
CA ILE A 8 34.74 19.05 9.18
C ILE A 8 33.64 20.12 9.13
N ILE A 9 34.02 21.36 9.43
CA ILE A 9 33.16 22.53 9.26
C ILE A 9 33.36 23.04 7.83
N GLY A 10 32.32 22.95 7.00
CA GLY A 10 32.27 23.53 5.66
C GLY A 10 30.92 24.20 5.47
N SER A 11 30.93 25.52 5.27
CA SER A 11 29.78 26.41 5.12
C SER A 11 29.13 26.32 3.73
N GLY A 12 27.79 26.23 3.68
CA GLY A 12 26.98 26.45 2.47
C GLY A 12 25.60 25.79 2.52
N ALA A 13 24.54 26.61 2.53
CA ALA A 13 23.11 26.32 2.32
C ALA A 13 22.54 24.93 2.71
N ALA A 14 22.01 24.85 3.93
CA ALA A 14 20.85 24.05 4.37
C ALA A 14 20.76 22.55 3.97
N GLY A 15 21.69 21.74 4.48
CA GLY A 15 21.52 20.28 4.65
C GLY A 15 22.12 19.84 5.98
N ARG A 16 21.50 18.88 6.70
CA ARG A 16 22.13 18.26 7.88
C ARG A 16 23.26 17.36 7.38
N LYS A 17 24.46 17.49 7.97
CA LYS A 17 25.67 16.75 7.56
C LYS A 17 25.65 15.31 8.07
N LEU A 18 26.25 14.39 7.32
CA LEU A 18 26.59 13.06 7.80
C LEU A 18 27.65 13.18 8.89
N GLU A 19 27.25 12.98 10.14
CA GLU A 19 28.16 13.10 11.28
C GLU A 19 28.90 11.78 11.50
N LEU A 20 30.17 11.76 11.15
CA LEU A 20 31.03 10.59 11.37
C LEU A 20 31.96 10.81 12.54
N PHE A 21 31.78 9.98 13.56
CA PHE A 21 32.65 9.97 14.72
C PHE A 21 33.42 8.66 14.75
N ALA A 22 34.73 8.79 14.92
CA ALA A 22 35.62 7.68 15.19
C ALA A 22 36.11 7.83 16.64
N GLU A 23 35.39 7.20 17.57
CA GLU A 23 35.90 6.98 18.92
C GLU A 23 35.89 5.48 19.19
N SER A 24 36.86 5.01 19.98
CA SER A 24 36.79 3.66 20.52
C SER A 24 35.76 3.63 21.65
N LYS A 25 34.48 3.70 21.33
CA LYS A 25 33.40 3.22 22.20
C LYS A 25 33.08 1.81 21.73
N ALA A 26 33.66 0.82 22.41
CA ALA A 26 33.73 -0.57 21.94
C ALA A 26 34.40 -0.78 20.54
N GLY A 27 35.18 0.18 20.05
CA GLY A 27 36.04 0.01 18.87
C GLY A 27 35.37 0.10 17.48
N LYS A 28 34.12 0.59 17.39
CA LYS A 28 33.36 0.68 16.13
C LYS A 28 33.36 2.09 15.52
N ALA A 29 33.08 2.19 14.22
CA ALA A 29 32.79 3.45 13.55
C ALA A 29 31.34 3.90 13.83
N SER A 30 31.08 5.19 14.02
CA SER A 30 29.73 5.74 14.19
C SER A 30 29.36 6.65 13.02
N LEU A 31 28.23 6.38 12.37
CA LEU A 31 27.68 7.17 11.28
C LEU A 31 26.27 7.69 11.61
N ARG A 32 25.83 8.78 10.98
CA ARG A 32 24.48 9.36 11.16
C ARG A 32 23.88 9.87 9.85
N ILE A 33 22.76 9.31 9.42
CA ILE A 33 21.96 9.86 8.30
C ILE A 33 20.72 10.53 8.88
N VAL A 34 20.61 11.84 8.70
CA VAL A 34 19.44 12.62 9.15
C VAL A 34 18.92 13.50 8.02
N GLY A 35 17.61 13.42 7.75
CA GLY A 35 16.96 14.09 6.60
C GLY A 35 17.01 13.27 5.31
N ALA A 36 16.66 13.89 4.17
CA ALA A 36 16.55 13.20 2.88
C ALA A 36 17.87 12.62 2.38
N ILE A 37 17.82 11.44 1.76
CA ILE A 37 18.90 10.78 1.00
C ILE A 37 18.85 11.32 -0.43
N SER A 38 19.88 12.03 -0.87
CA SER A 38 19.84 12.76 -2.14
C SER A 38 21.23 13.08 -2.67
N ASN A 39 21.40 13.06 -3.99
CA ASN A 39 22.65 13.45 -4.66
C ASN A 39 22.93 14.97 -4.60
N TRP A 40 21.95 15.78 -4.22
CA TRP A 40 22.07 17.24 -4.14
C TRP A 40 22.44 17.77 -2.73
N ASN A 41 22.55 16.89 -1.73
CA ASN A 41 22.93 17.24 -0.36
C ASN A 41 24.07 16.32 0.14
N GLU A 42 24.50 16.48 1.40
CA GLU A 42 25.60 15.68 1.96
C GLU A 42 25.22 14.22 2.28
N ASN A 43 23.94 13.86 2.23
CA ASN A 43 23.44 12.49 2.38
C ASN A 43 23.43 11.77 1.01
N ASN A 44 24.59 11.76 0.34
CA ASN A 44 24.80 11.10 -0.94
C ASN A 44 25.89 10.01 -0.83
N GLY A 45 25.85 9.06 -1.74
CA GLY A 45 26.77 7.92 -1.86
C GLY A 45 28.22 8.33 -2.11
N LYS A 46 28.49 9.45 -2.80
CA LYS A 46 29.87 9.93 -3.02
C LYS A 46 30.53 10.37 -1.71
N GLU A 47 29.89 11.24 -0.94
CA GLU A 47 30.39 11.65 0.37
C GLU A 47 30.43 10.46 1.32
N PHE A 48 29.39 9.62 1.32
CA PHE A 48 29.35 8.40 2.12
C PHE A 48 30.54 7.47 1.80
N THR A 49 30.87 7.26 0.53
CA THR A 49 32.00 6.43 0.09
C THR A 49 33.32 6.98 0.61
N ARG A 50 33.59 8.27 0.37
CA ARG A 50 34.83 8.93 0.83
C ARG A 50 35.01 8.76 2.34
N LEU A 51 33.92 8.90 3.06
CA LEU A 51 33.88 8.79 4.49
C LEU A 51 34.06 7.34 5.00
N VAL A 52 33.46 6.35 4.34
CA VAL A 52 33.66 4.93 4.64
C VAL A 52 35.10 4.50 4.36
N ASP A 53 35.74 5.00 3.30
CA ASP A 53 37.15 4.75 3.02
C ASP A 53 38.07 5.22 4.16
N ASP A 54 37.76 6.38 4.74
CA ASP A 54 38.52 6.90 5.88
C ASP A 54 38.29 6.09 7.17
N LEU A 55 37.06 5.61 7.39
CA LEU A 55 36.71 4.81 8.56
C LEU A 55 37.30 3.39 8.50
N LEU A 56 37.29 2.75 7.34
CA LEU A 56 37.81 1.39 7.16
C LEU A 56 39.31 1.28 7.41
N LYS A 57 40.05 2.40 7.38
CA LYS A 57 41.46 2.45 7.81
C LYS A 57 41.64 2.14 9.30
N LYS A 58 40.59 2.26 10.11
CA LYS A 58 40.66 2.19 11.58
C LYS A 58 39.63 1.24 12.21
N HIS A 59 38.55 0.92 11.51
CA HIS A 59 37.43 0.15 12.06
C HIS A 59 36.92 -0.89 11.07
N THR A 60 36.53 -2.05 11.57
CA THR A 60 35.91 -3.12 10.77
C THR A 60 34.42 -3.28 11.03
N HIS A 61 33.86 -2.55 11.99
CA HIS A 61 32.44 -2.62 12.37
C HIS A 61 31.87 -1.21 12.47
N ALA A 62 30.58 -1.04 12.21
CA ALA A 62 29.93 0.27 12.23
C ALA A 62 28.57 0.25 12.95
N ASP A 63 28.23 1.36 13.58
CA ASP A 63 26.88 1.68 14.06
C ASP A 63 26.37 2.90 13.27
N LEU A 64 25.14 2.83 12.77
CA LEU A 64 24.49 3.87 11.96
C LEU A 64 23.23 4.37 12.66
N TYR A 65 23.18 5.66 13.00
CA TYR A 65 21.94 6.32 13.39
C TYR A 65 21.17 6.78 12.15
N LEU A 66 19.90 6.41 12.04
CA LEU A 66 19.06 6.68 10.88
C LEU A 66 17.80 7.46 11.28
N ASN A 67 17.61 8.66 10.75
CA ASN A 67 16.40 9.45 10.95
C ASN A 67 16.04 10.20 9.65
N THR A 68 15.32 9.54 8.75
CA THR A 68 15.18 9.97 7.35
C THR A 68 13.79 9.71 6.80
N GLU A 69 13.33 10.63 5.96
CA GLU A 69 12.15 10.49 5.10
C GLU A 69 12.40 9.61 3.85
N GLY A 70 13.65 9.18 3.63
CA GLY A 70 14.07 8.45 2.44
C GLY A 70 14.59 9.37 1.34
N GLY A 71 14.38 8.99 0.07
CA GLY A 71 14.84 9.76 -1.09
C GLY A 71 15.35 8.87 -2.23
N SER A 72 16.50 9.20 -2.80
CA SER A 72 17.03 8.54 -4.00
C SER A 72 17.36 7.06 -3.74
N VAL A 73 16.74 6.18 -4.52
CA VAL A 73 16.96 4.72 -4.46
C VAL A 73 18.39 4.35 -4.82
N PHE A 74 19.04 5.08 -5.74
CA PHE A 74 20.41 4.80 -6.16
C PHE A 74 21.43 5.22 -5.11
N GLU A 75 21.22 6.39 -4.48
CA GLU A 75 22.06 6.83 -3.36
C GLU A 75 21.91 5.89 -2.16
N ALA A 76 20.69 5.44 -1.86
CA ALA A 76 20.44 4.45 -0.83
C ALA A 76 21.12 3.10 -1.12
N ASN A 77 21.05 2.61 -2.36
CA ASN A 77 21.76 1.41 -2.79
C ASN A 77 23.27 1.54 -2.60
N GLU A 78 23.84 2.69 -2.98
CA GLU A 78 25.27 2.92 -2.81
C GLU A 78 25.67 2.99 -1.33
N ILE A 79 24.89 3.67 -0.50
CA ILE A 79 25.09 3.67 0.95
C ILE A 79 25.07 2.23 1.50
N VAL A 80 24.12 1.39 1.09
CA VAL A 80 24.07 -0.04 1.47
C VAL A 80 25.33 -0.78 1.02
N ASN A 81 25.80 -0.56 -0.21
CA ASN A 81 27.02 -1.20 -0.73
C ASN A 81 28.24 -0.80 0.10
N GLN A 82 28.37 0.47 0.45
CA GLN A 82 29.48 0.97 1.26
C GLN A 82 29.42 0.43 2.70
N LEU A 83 28.23 0.37 3.30
CA LEU A 83 28.04 -0.23 4.63
C LEU A 83 28.42 -1.72 4.67
N LYS A 84 28.15 -2.48 3.60
CA LYS A 84 28.54 -3.91 3.50
C LYS A 84 30.05 -4.16 3.48
N ARG A 85 30.87 -3.12 3.34
CA ARG A 85 32.33 -3.24 3.43
C ARG A 85 32.81 -3.41 4.88
N PHE A 86 32.00 -3.02 5.87
CA PHE A 86 32.23 -3.37 7.27
C PHE A 86 31.84 -4.83 7.52
N LYS A 87 32.56 -5.52 8.42
CA LYS A 87 32.25 -6.88 8.85
C LYS A 87 30.88 -6.99 9.54
N SER A 88 30.45 -5.93 10.23
CA SER A 88 29.11 -5.83 10.79
C SER A 88 28.65 -4.38 10.82
N VAL A 89 27.35 -4.19 10.65
CA VAL A 89 26.68 -2.89 10.76
C VAL A 89 25.43 -3.07 11.63
N GLN A 90 25.22 -2.17 12.59
CA GLN A 90 23.99 -2.07 13.36
C GLN A 90 23.33 -0.72 13.07
N ILE A 91 22.04 -0.73 12.75
CA ILE A 91 21.25 0.49 12.58
C ILE A 91 20.49 0.79 13.88
N THR A 92 20.44 2.05 14.27
CA THR A 92 19.54 2.60 15.28
C THR A 92 18.67 3.67 14.64
N VAL A 93 17.37 3.44 14.60
CA VAL A 93 16.39 4.38 14.06
C VAL A 93 16.01 5.41 15.11
N GLY A 94 16.02 6.69 14.72
CA GLY A 94 15.54 7.83 15.49
C GLY A 94 14.02 8.00 15.39
N ALA A 95 13.54 9.20 15.11
CA ALA A 95 12.10 9.46 15.05
C ALA A 95 11.40 8.88 13.81
N LEU A 96 12.06 8.90 12.64
CA LEU A 96 11.47 8.50 11.38
C LEU A 96 12.43 7.64 10.55
N CYS A 97 11.91 6.56 9.98
CA CYS A 97 12.58 5.83 8.92
C CYS A 97 11.54 5.51 7.84
N ALA A 98 11.63 6.16 6.68
CA ALA A 98 10.64 6.03 5.62
C ALA A 98 11.27 5.78 4.24
N SER A 99 10.49 5.18 3.33
CA SER A 99 10.85 5.01 1.92
C SER A 99 12.25 4.38 1.72
N ALA A 100 13.18 5.03 1.01
CA ALA A 100 14.53 4.50 0.83
C ALA A 100 15.29 4.28 2.15
N GLY A 101 14.92 4.94 3.25
CA GLY A 101 15.45 4.67 4.59
C GLY A 101 15.07 3.30 5.13
N THR A 102 13.82 2.86 4.94
CA THR A 102 13.39 1.52 5.38
C THR A 102 14.02 0.42 4.56
N TYR A 103 14.46 0.71 3.33
CA TYR A 103 15.31 -0.21 2.56
C TYR A 103 16.69 -0.42 3.20
N LEU A 104 17.32 0.63 3.74
CA LEU A 104 18.56 0.47 4.54
C LEU A 104 18.29 -0.41 5.75
N ALA A 105 17.21 -0.14 6.50
CA ALA A 105 16.81 -0.95 7.66
C ALA A 105 16.56 -2.42 7.28
N ALA A 106 16.02 -2.69 6.09
CA ALA A 106 15.79 -4.04 5.59
C ALA A 106 17.10 -4.80 5.25
N CYS A 107 18.21 -4.09 5.02
CA CYS A 107 19.48 -4.69 4.65
C CYS A 107 20.38 -5.05 5.84
N PHE A 108 20.09 -4.53 7.04
CA PHE A 108 20.97 -4.66 8.21
C PHE A 108 20.18 -4.98 9.49
N PRO A 109 20.85 -5.51 10.53
CA PRO A 109 20.32 -5.50 11.88
C PRO A 109 19.92 -4.07 12.29
N THR A 110 18.72 -3.90 12.82
CA THR A 110 18.07 -2.62 13.07
C THR A 110 17.37 -2.64 14.42
N SER A 111 17.67 -1.62 15.23
CA SER A 111 16.94 -1.30 16.45
C SER A 111 16.28 0.07 16.31
N ALA A 112 15.23 0.33 17.08
CA ALA A 112 14.49 1.59 17.05
C ALA A 112 14.13 2.06 18.46
N TYR A 113 13.78 3.34 18.61
CA TYR A 113 13.09 3.81 19.81
C TYR A 113 11.59 3.50 19.70
N LEU A 114 10.89 3.39 20.82
CA LEU A 114 9.47 3.03 20.87
C LEU A 114 8.60 4.06 20.13
N ASN A 115 9.03 5.32 20.13
CA ASN A 115 8.37 6.42 19.43
C ASN A 115 8.77 6.56 17.94
N SER A 116 9.57 5.63 17.40
CA SER A 116 9.94 5.64 15.99
C SER A 116 8.75 5.32 15.09
N GLN A 117 8.63 6.05 13.98
CA GLN A 117 7.69 5.75 12.89
C GLN A 117 8.42 5.18 11.68
N PHE A 118 7.77 4.22 11.03
CA PHE A 118 8.24 3.53 9.83
C PHE A 118 7.25 3.70 8.68
N MET A 119 7.77 3.79 7.46
CA MET A 119 6.94 3.75 6.26
C MET A 119 7.62 2.96 5.14
N ILE A 120 6.88 2.03 4.53
CA ILE A 120 7.27 1.38 3.27
C ILE A 120 6.27 1.76 2.18
N HIS A 121 6.77 1.92 0.96
CA HIS A 121 5.95 2.10 -0.22
C HIS A 121 6.67 1.58 -1.47
N LYS A 122 5.95 1.50 -2.59
CA LYS A 122 6.55 1.13 -3.88
C LYS A 122 7.49 2.24 -4.36
N PRO A 123 8.66 1.92 -4.93
CA PRO A 123 9.52 2.92 -5.57
C PRO A 123 8.75 3.76 -6.58
N MET A 124 9.05 5.06 -6.61
CA MET A 124 8.41 6.03 -7.49
C MET A 124 9.43 6.64 -8.44
N LEU A 125 9.00 6.89 -9.69
CA LEU A 125 9.77 7.59 -10.72
C LEU A 125 8.89 8.67 -11.34
N MET A 126 9.50 9.81 -11.63
CA MET A 126 8.94 10.83 -12.52
C MET A 126 9.80 10.87 -13.78
N THR A 127 9.21 10.58 -14.94
CA THR A 127 9.89 10.53 -16.24
C THR A 127 9.03 11.18 -17.34
N GLY A 128 9.66 11.58 -18.44
CA GLY A 128 9.03 12.11 -19.64
C GLY A 128 9.98 12.05 -20.84
N GLY A 129 9.44 11.93 -22.05
CA GLY A 129 10.21 11.71 -23.26
C GLY A 129 9.36 11.06 -24.36
N ASN A 130 10.02 10.50 -25.37
CA ASN A 130 9.36 9.65 -26.38
C ASN A 130 9.05 8.24 -25.83
N GLU A 131 8.34 7.42 -26.62
CA GLU A 131 7.90 6.08 -26.20
C GLU A 131 9.06 5.17 -25.77
N ASP A 132 10.18 5.17 -26.51
CA ASP A 132 11.36 4.36 -26.22
C ASP A 132 12.06 4.80 -24.92
N GLU A 133 12.03 6.10 -24.59
CA GLU A 133 12.56 6.65 -23.35
C GLU A 133 11.70 6.22 -22.15
N VAL A 134 10.38 6.39 -22.26
CA VAL A 134 9.44 6.01 -21.19
C VAL A 134 9.46 4.49 -20.96
N GLU A 135 9.56 3.66 -22.00
CA GLU A 135 9.64 2.21 -21.84
C GLU A 135 10.94 1.76 -21.15
N ARG A 136 12.08 2.36 -21.50
CA ARG A 136 13.36 2.10 -20.83
C ARG A 136 13.31 2.46 -19.35
N ASP A 137 12.71 3.59 -19.02
CA ASP A 137 12.55 4.05 -17.64
C ASP A 137 11.58 3.19 -16.84
N LEU A 138 10.47 2.76 -17.43
CA LEU A 138 9.56 1.80 -16.81
C LEU A 138 10.23 0.46 -16.52
N LYS A 139 11.08 -0.03 -17.43
CA LYS A 139 11.87 -1.23 -17.21
C LYS A 139 12.84 -1.07 -16.03
N MET A 140 13.50 0.09 -15.92
CA MET A 140 14.36 0.40 -14.77
C MET A 140 13.56 0.44 -13.47
N LEU A 141 12.39 1.10 -13.45
CA LEU A 141 11.52 1.17 -12.28
C LEU A 141 11.08 -0.22 -11.82
N ARG A 142 10.64 -1.08 -12.75
CA ARG A 142 10.25 -2.48 -12.46
C ARG A 142 11.38 -3.25 -11.78
N ASN A 143 12.61 -3.14 -12.28
CA ASN A 143 13.78 -3.79 -11.67
C ASN A 143 14.02 -3.29 -10.24
N THR A 144 13.90 -1.98 -10.02
CA THR A 144 14.05 -1.37 -8.69
C THR A 144 12.95 -1.84 -7.74
N THR A 145 11.70 -1.87 -8.18
CA THR A 145 10.57 -2.39 -7.41
C THR A 145 10.80 -3.84 -6.99
N THR A 146 11.23 -4.71 -7.91
CA THR A 146 11.55 -6.11 -7.58
C THR A 146 12.66 -6.22 -6.54
N ALA A 147 13.71 -5.41 -6.64
CA ALA A 147 14.81 -5.44 -5.68
C ALA A 147 14.36 -5.01 -4.26
N TYR A 148 13.58 -3.95 -4.16
CA TYR A 148 13.02 -3.48 -2.89
C TYR A 148 12.05 -4.49 -2.29
N LYS A 149 11.17 -5.06 -3.12
CA LYS A 149 10.20 -6.08 -2.71
C LYS A 149 10.88 -7.29 -2.08
N LYS A 150 11.93 -7.79 -2.74
CA LYS A 150 12.78 -8.88 -2.23
C LYS A 150 13.47 -8.55 -0.90
N ALA A 151 13.97 -7.32 -0.75
CA ALA A 151 14.62 -6.91 0.49
C ALA A 151 13.64 -6.89 1.67
N TYR A 152 12.44 -6.32 1.49
CA TYR A 152 11.42 -6.30 2.52
C TYR A 152 10.90 -7.70 2.84
N ALA A 153 10.54 -8.49 1.82
CA ALA A 153 10.09 -9.87 1.97
C ALA A 153 11.09 -10.69 2.81
N LYS A 154 12.38 -10.58 2.46
CA LYS A 154 13.46 -11.24 3.19
C LYS A 154 13.59 -10.76 4.64
N LYS A 155 13.56 -9.44 4.88
CA LYS A 155 13.71 -8.87 6.23
C LYS A 155 12.54 -9.28 7.13
N MET A 156 11.33 -9.14 6.62
CA MET A 156 10.08 -9.34 7.35
C MET A 156 9.68 -10.82 7.45
N GLY A 157 10.31 -11.71 6.68
CA GLY A 157 9.98 -13.14 6.68
C GLY A 157 8.64 -13.46 6.01
N ILE A 158 8.20 -12.63 5.06
CA ILE A 158 6.94 -12.77 4.31
C ILE A 158 7.22 -12.95 2.82
N SER A 159 6.20 -13.33 2.04
CA SER A 159 6.30 -13.45 0.60
C SER A 159 6.39 -12.09 -0.11
N GLU A 160 6.93 -12.10 -1.34
CA GLU A 160 6.93 -10.91 -2.20
C GLU A 160 5.50 -10.42 -2.51
N ASP A 161 4.51 -11.31 -2.57
CA ASP A 161 3.11 -10.95 -2.83
C ASP A 161 2.48 -10.27 -1.60
N GLU A 162 2.79 -10.71 -0.39
CA GLU A 162 2.36 -10.02 0.83
C GLU A 162 2.94 -8.60 0.92
N VAL A 163 4.19 -8.39 0.49
CA VAL A 163 4.76 -7.03 0.39
C VAL A 163 3.97 -6.18 -0.63
N GLU A 164 3.58 -6.78 -1.75
CA GLU A 164 2.76 -6.10 -2.77
C GLU A 164 1.39 -5.70 -2.21
N GLU A 165 0.77 -6.55 -1.39
CA GLU A 165 -0.50 -6.26 -0.71
C GLU A 165 -0.36 -5.10 0.29
N LEU A 166 0.76 -5.01 1.02
CA LEU A 166 1.03 -3.87 1.91
C LEU A 166 1.07 -2.56 1.13
N TRP A 167 1.61 -2.56 -0.10
CA TRP A 167 1.67 -1.39 -0.97
C TRP A 167 0.38 -1.09 -1.73
N ALA A 168 -0.59 -2.01 -1.74
CA ALA A 168 -1.77 -1.90 -2.60
C ALA A 168 -2.63 -0.64 -2.33
N LYS A 169 -2.51 -0.05 -1.12
CA LYS A 169 -3.22 1.17 -0.71
C LYS A 169 -2.32 2.40 -0.63
N GLY A 170 -1.11 2.35 -1.17
CA GLY A 170 -0.13 3.43 -1.13
C GLY A 170 0.89 3.26 0.01
N ASP A 171 1.14 4.33 0.76
CA ASP A 171 2.11 4.33 1.86
C ASP A 171 1.61 3.47 3.03
N TYR A 172 2.46 2.54 3.47
CA TYR A 172 2.17 1.67 4.61
C TYR A 172 2.96 2.13 5.84
N TRP A 173 2.27 2.76 6.78
CA TRP A 173 2.83 3.30 8.01
C TRP A 173 2.77 2.29 9.15
N MET A 174 3.81 2.27 9.98
CA MET A 174 3.95 1.41 11.15
C MET A 174 4.59 2.17 12.31
N THR A 175 4.14 1.90 13.51
CA THR A 175 4.86 2.17 14.77
C THR A 175 6.08 1.26 14.91
N ALA A 176 6.98 1.56 15.86
CA ALA A 176 8.10 0.67 16.17
C ALA A 176 7.65 -0.74 16.57
N THR A 177 6.56 -0.85 17.35
CA THR A 177 5.97 -2.14 17.76
C THR A 177 5.48 -2.93 16.56
N GLU A 178 4.67 -2.32 15.69
CA GLU A 178 4.16 -2.99 14.48
C GLU A 178 5.31 -3.39 13.53
N ALA A 179 6.34 -2.54 13.42
CA ALA A 179 7.53 -2.83 12.62
C ALA A 179 8.31 -4.03 13.19
N LYS A 180 8.42 -4.16 14.51
CA LYS A 180 9.03 -5.32 15.19
C LYS A 180 8.21 -6.59 14.98
N GLU A 181 6.89 -6.51 15.18
CA GLU A 181 5.96 -7.63 14.98
C GLU A 181 6.00 -8.17 13.54
N LYS A 182 6.19 -7.28 12.57
CA LYS A 182 6.33 -7.63 11.16
C LYS A 182 7.76 -7.98 10.74
N GLY A 183 8.71 -8.00 11.67
CA GLY A 183 10.12 -8.33 11.41
C GLY A 183 10.90 -7.26 10.62
N LEU A 184 10.36 -6.06 10.39
CA LEU A 184 11.08 -4.97 9.73
C LEU A 184 12.25 -4.45 10.58
N ILE A 185 12.11 -4.51 11.90
CA ILE A 185 13.18 -4.22 12.86
C ILE A 185 13.36 -5.39 13.83
N ASP A 186 14.52 -5.46 14.47
CA ASP A 186 14.88 -6.58 15.35
C ASP A 186 14.61 -6.27 16.83
N PHE A 187 14.82 -5.01 17.26
CA PHE A 187 14.70 -4.63 18.69
C PHE A 187 14.14 -3.22 18.89
N ILE A 188 13.46 -3.00 20.03
CA ILE A 188 13.10 -1.67 20.53
C ILE A 188 14.00 -1.36 21.73
N LEU A 189 14.65 -0.20 21.75
CA LEU A 189 15.74 0.12 22.68
C LEU A 189 15.28 0.53 24.08
N ASP A 190 14.14 1.19 24.16
CA ASP A 190 13.48 1.75 25.35
C ASP A 190 12.18 1.01 25.67
N GLU A 191 12.07 -0.23 25.21
CA GLU A 191 11.02 -1.15 25.61
C GLU A 191 11.19 -1.45 27.10
N GLU A 192 10.20 -1.07 27.91
CA GLU A 192 10.13 -1.54 29.29
C GLU A 192 9.77 -3.03 29.28
N GLU A 193 10.76 -3.90 29.05
CA GLU A 193 10.56 -5.33 29.24
C GLU A 193 10.32 -5.62 30.73
N GLU A 194 9.12 -6.12 31.04
CA GLU A 194 8.86 -6.75 32.32
C GLU A 194 9.64 -8.07 32.34
N ILE A 195 10.80 -8.07 33.01
CA ILE A 195 11.55 -9.29 33.29
C ILE A 195 10.68 -10.18 34.16
N ASN A 196 10.09 -11.20 33.54
CA ASN A 196 9.27 -12.18 34.22
C ASN A 196 10.13 -13.36 34.74
N ALA A 197 9.53 -14.20 35.58
CA ALA A 197 10.23 -15.32 36.21
C ALA A 197 10.81 -16.32 35.20
N GLU A 198 10.16 -16.48 34.05
CA GLU A 198 10.53 -17.43 32.99
C GLU A 198 11.77 -16.95 32.22
N MET A 199 11.82 -15.67 31.84
CA MET A 199 13.00 -15.06 31.20
C MET A 199 14.22 -15.11 32.12
N LYS A 200 14.02 -14.87 33.43
CA LYS A 200 15.10 -14.99 34.41
C LYS A 200 15.60 -16.43 34.53
N GLN A 201 14.71 -17.42 34.55
CA GLN A 201 15.10 -18.83 34.57
C GLN A 201 15.86 -19.23 33.31
N ALA A 202 15.45 -18.74 32.13
CA ALA A 202 16.16 -18.99 30.88
C ALA A 202 17.58 -18.40 30.90
N LEU A 203 17.75 -17.17 31.41
CA LEU A 203 19.05 -16.52 31.57
C LEU A 203 19.98 -17.24 32.57
N VAL A 204 19.41 -17.78 33.64
CA VAL A 204 20.14 -18.63 34.61
C VAL A 204 20.59 -19.93 33.95
N ALA A 205 19.68 -20.59 33.20
CA ALA A 205 19.95 -21.87 32.55
C ALA A 205 21.01 -21.77 31.45
N CYS A 206 21.10 -20.64 30.75
CA CYS A 206 22.11 -20.40 29.73
C CYS A 206 23.44 -19.82 30.27
N GLY A 207 23.57 -19.67 31.59
CA GLY A 207 24.81 -19.21 32.23
C GLY A 207 25.14 -17.74 31.96
N ALA A 208 24.12 -16.88 31.78
CA ALA A 208 24.33 -15.47 31.54
C ALA A 208 25.16 -14.83 32.69
N PRO A 209 26.27 -14.12 32.39
CA PRO A 209 27.16 -13.57 33.41
C PRO A 209 26.53 -12.44 34.24
N ASN A 210 25.42 -11.88 33.77
CA ASN A 210 24.63 -10.88 34.47
C ASN A 210 23.15 -11.23 34.31
N ILE A 211 22.51 -11.68 35.39
CA ILE A 211 21.09 -12.00 35.42
C ILE A 211 20.37 -10.78 36.00
N PRO A 212 19.56 -10.06 35.20
CA PRO A 212 18.89 -8.89 35.70
C PRO A 212 17.82 -9.27 36.74
N GLU A 213 17.63 -8.40 37.73
CA GLU A 213 16.63 -8.62 38.77
C GLU A 213 15.21 -8.53 38.19
N LEU A 214 14.27 -9.27 38.79
CA LEU A 214 12.86 -9.11 38.44
C LEU A 214 12.49 -7.67 38.78
N ARG A 215 12.24 -6.84 37.75
CA ARG A 215 11.68 -5.52 37.96
C ARG A 215 10.31 -5.75 38.57
N LYS A 216 10.14 -5.44 39.86
CA LYS A 216 8.80 -5.40 40.45
C LYS A 216 7.97 -4.50 39.55
N PRO A 217 6.75 -4.89 39.14
CA PRO A 217 5.92 -4.01 38.32
C PRO A 217 5.90 -2.67 39.04
N ASN A 218 6.43 -1.66 38.38
CA ASN A 218 6.44 -0.32 38.93
C ASN A 218 4.96 0.02 39.09
N SER A 219 4.48 0.14 40.33
CA SER A 219 3.12 0.62 40.59
C SER A 219 2.93 2.07 40.11
N ASN A 220 4.01 2.70 39.63
CA ASN A 220 4.02 3.94 38.86
C ASN A 220 4.18 3.65 37.35
N LYS A 221 3.11 3.17 36.68
CA LYS A 221 2.93 3.37 35.23
C LYS A 221 2.12 4.66 34.96
N ASN A 222 2.52 5.76 35.60
CA ASN A 222 2.04 7.11 35.33
C ASN A 222 3.21 8.07 35.60
N GLU A 223 4.13 8.23 34.66
CA GLU A 223 4.86 9.49 34.57
C GLU A 223 3.99 10.45 33.74
N ASP A 224 3.02 11.04 34.46
CA ASP A 224 2.67 12.45 34.44
C ASP A 224 3.16 13.29 33.24
N TYR A 225 2.36 13.40 32.17
CA TYR A 225 2.06 14.74 31.66
C TYR A 225 0.88 15.27 32.49
N HIS A 226 1.12 15.63 33.74
CA HIS A 226 0.08 16.33 34.48
C HIS A 226 0.11 17.78 34.02
N MET A 227 -0.82 18.10 33.12
CA MET A 227 -1.44 19.42 33.19
C MET A 227 -1.71 19.67 34.67
N ASN A 228 -1.15 20.76 35.20
CA ASN A 228 -1.46 21.10 36.58
C ASN A 228 -2.98 21.23 36.72
N ARG A 229 -3.50 21.12 37.94
CA ARG A 229 -4.95 21.11 38.19
C ARG A 229 -5.67 22.28 37.50
N GLU A 230 -5.03 23.44 37.44
CA GLU A 230 -5.57 24.66 36.83
C GLU A 230 -5.65 24.56 35.30
N GLU A 231 -4.59 24.07 34.65
CA GLU A 231 -4.56 23.79 33.20
C GLU A 231 -5.57 22.72 32.80
N LEU A 232 -5.74 21.69 33.62
CA LEU A 232 -6.71 20.63 33.39
C LEU A 232 -8.15 21.13 33.52
N ILE A 233 -8.43 21.97 34.52
CA ILE A 233 -9.73 22.64 34.68
C ILE A 233 -10.02 23.53 33.47
N ALA A 234 -9.03 24.31 33.02
CA ALA A 234 -9.16 25.18 31.85
C ALA A 234 -9.38 24.38 30.56
N TRP A 235 -8.64 23.29 30.37
CA TRP A 235 -8.76 22.42 29.20
C TRP A 235 -10.10 21.67 29.16
N LEU A 236 -10.61 21.24 30.32
CA LEU A 236 -11.92 20.61 30.46
C LEU A 236 -13.10 21.61 30.41
N GLY A 237 -12.82 22.92 30.37
CA GLY A 237 -13.85 23.96 30.42
C GLY A 237 -14.64 23.99 31.74
N LEU A 238 -14.01 23.54 32.83
CA LEU A 238 -14.62 23.47 34.16
C LEU A 238 -14.40 24.79 34.93
N PRO A 239 -15.23 25.11 35.93
CA PRO A 239 -15.01 26.27 36.78
C PRO A 239 -13.76 26.06 37.67
N ALA A 240 -13.10 27.15 38.06
CA ALA A 240 -11.83 27.13 38.82
C ALA A 240 -11.92 26.38 40.17
N ASP A 241 -13.13 26.28 40.73
CA ASP A 241 -13.46 25.58 41.97
C ASP A 241 -13.92 24.13 41.77
N ALA A 242 -13.87 23.59 40.55
CA ALA A 242 -14.30 22.24 40.24
C ALA A 242 -13.63 21.22 41.16
N THR A 243 -14.44 20.34 41.76
CA THR A 243 -13.98 19.26 42.63
C THR A 243 -13.28 18.16 41.84
N ASP A 244 -12.42 17.37 42.49
CA ASP A 244 -11.70 16.28 41.84
C ASP A 244 -12.65 15.23 41.24
N ALA A 245 -13.82 15.04 41.84
CA ALA A 245 -14.89 14.19 41.29
C ALA A 245 -15.47 14.74 39.98
N GLN A 246 -15.64 16.07 39.85
CA GLN A 246 -16.11 16.72 38.63
C GLN A 246 -15.05 16.66 37.51
N ILE A 247 -13.77 16.80 37.88
CA ILE A 247 -12.64 16.67 36.96
C ILE A 247 -12.57 15.25 36.40
N GLU A 248 -12.66 14.22 37.25
CA GLU A 248 -12.63 12.82 36.81
C GLU A 248 -13.87 12.43 35.99
N ALA A 249 -15.05 12.93 36.35
CA ALA A 249 -16.25 12.75 35.54
C ALA A 249 -16.08 13.33 34.12
N ALA A 250 -15.50 14.53 34.00
CA ALA A 250 -15.25 15.18 32.71
C ALA A 250 -14.20 14.43 31.86
N LYS A 251 -13.12 13.93 32.47
CA LYS A 251 -12.13 13.07 31.79
C LYS A 251 -12.77 11.80 31.23
N ASN A 252 -13.58 11.12 32.04
CA ASN A 252 -14.28 9.91 31.62
C ASN A 252 -15.28 10.20 30.51
N GLN A 253 -15.98 11.34 30.59
CA GLN A 253 -16.88 11.78 29.54
C GLN A 253 -16.15 12.07 28.23
N MET A 254 -14.95 12.65 28.26
CA MET A 254 -14.13 12.87 27.07
C MET A 254 -13.66 11.56 26.42
N LYS A 255 -13.24 10.56 27.21
CA LYS A 255 -12.91 9.23 26.68
C LYS A 255 -14.12 8.59 25.99
N VAL A 256 -15.30 8.70 26.59
CA VAL A 256 -16.56 8.22 26.00
C VAL A 256 -16.90 8.98 24.72
N ASN A 257 -16.73 10.31 24.70
CA ASN A 257 -16.98 11.12 23.51
C ASN A 257 -15.97 10.84 22.38
N ALA A 258 -14.70 10.59 22.71
CA ALA A 258 -13.68 10.20 21.75
C ALA A 258 -13.99 8.83 21.11
N ALA A 259 -14.38 7.84 21.93
CA ALA A 259 -14.85 6.54 21.42
C ALA A 259 -16.07 6.70 20.50
N LYS A 260 -17.08 7.48 20.91
CA LYS A 260 -18.24 7.79 20.07
C LYS A 260 -17.88 8.50 18.77
N HIS A 261 -16.87 9.37 18.76
CA HIS A 261 -16.39 10.02 17.54
C HIS A 261 -15.71 9.03 16.60
N VAL A 262 -14.88 8.10 17.10
CA VAL A 262 -14.26 7.04 16.30
C VAL A 262 -15.34 6.13 15.69
N ASP A 263 -16.32 5.71 16.49
CA ASP A 263 -17.43 4.88 16.02
C ASP A 263 -18.31 5.62 15.00
N ALA A 264 -18.57 6.91 15.21
CA ALA A 264 -19.34 7.74 14.28
C ALA A 264 -18.60 7.96 12.95
N VAL A 265 -17.27 8.13 12.97
CA VAL A 265 -16.44 8.26 11.77
C VAL A 265 -16.40 6.94 11.00
N ALA A 266 -16.23 5.81 11.69
CA ALA A 266 -16.28 4.47 11.08
C ALA A 266 -17.66 4.19 10.46
N SER A 267 -18.74 4.50 11.18
CA SER A 267 -20.12 4.33 10.71
C SER A 267 -20.46 5.23 9.50
N LYS A 268 -19.94 6.46 9.48
CA LYS A 268 -20.14 7.39 8.35
C LYS A 268 -19.38 6.92 7.11
N LYS A 269 -18.14 6.45 7.28
CA LYS A 269 -17.33 5.86 6.19
C LYS A 269 -18.01 4.63 5.60
N GLN A 270 -18.54 3.75 6.44
CA GLN A 270 -19.28 2.56 5.99
C GLN A 270 -20.56 2.93 5.21
N LYS A 271 -21.35 3.90 5.68
CA LYS A 271 -22.52 4.40 4.94
C LYS A 271 -22.16 5.02 3.59
N ASP A 272 -21.04 5.74 3.51
CA ASP A 272 -20.57 6.33 2.25
C ASP A 272 -20.09 5.25 1.26
N ASP A 273 -19.44 4.20 1.74
CA ASP A 273 -18.99 3.05 0.93
C ASP A 273 -20.18 2.20 0.44
N ASP A 274 -21.19 1.96 1.29
CA ASP A 274 -22.44 1.28 0.90
C ASP A 274 -23.19 2.09 -0.18
N LYS A 275 -23.28 3.41 0.00
CA LYS A 275 -23.92 4.30 -0.99
C LYS A 275 -23.19 4.32 -2.34
N LYS A 276 -21.85 4.23 -2.34
CA LYS A 276 -21.05 4.09 -3.57
C LYS A 276 -21.31 2.76 -4.26
N LYS A 277 -21.39 1.67 -3.49
CA LYS A 277 -21.68 0.33 -4.00
C LYS A 277 -23.07 0.23 -4.60
N ASP A 278 -24.07 0.83 -3.98
CA ASP A 278 -25.44 0.85 -4.50
C ASP A 278 -25.55 1.68 -5.80
N LYS A 279 -24.84 2.82 -5.87
CA LYS A 279 -24.72 3.59 -7.13
C LYS A 279 -24.06 2.80 -8.25
N ALA A 280 -22.93 2.13 -7.96
CA ALA A 280 -22.23 1.30 -8.93
C ALA A 280 -23.14 0.18 -9.47
N LYS A 281 -23.86 -0.53 -8.59
CA LYS A 281 -24.82 -1.56 -8.99
C LYS A 281 -25.95 -1.00 -9.86
N THR A 282 -26.46 0.17 -9.52
CA THR A 282 -27.54 0.82 -10.28
C THR A 282 -27.09 1.17 -11.70
N LEU A 283 -25.90 1.75 -11.85
CA LEU A 283 -25.30 2.07 -13.16
C LEU A 283 -25.15 0.81 -14.03
N VAL A 284 -24.59 -0.25 -13.46
CA VAL A 284 -24.33 -1.51 -14.18
C VAL A 284 -25.63 -2.24 -14.53
N ALA A 285 -26.62 -2.22 -13.66
CA ALA A 285 -27.95 -2.76 -13.94
C ALA A 285 -28.63 -2.03 -15.11
N GLY A 286 -28.45 -0.70 -15.21
CA GLY A 286 -28.88 0.10 -16.36
C GLY A 286 -28.19 -0.34 -17.65
N ALA A 287 -26.86 -0.46 -17.63
CA ALA A 287 -26.07 -0.90 -18.77
C ALA A 287 -26.46 -2.31 -19.27
N LEU A 288 -26.79 -3.23 -18.35
CA LEU A 288 -27.27 -4.56 -18.68
C LEU A 288 -28.65 -4.51 -19.34
N LYS A 289 -29.56 -3.68 -18.81
CA LYS A 289 -30.90 -3.47 -19.37
C LYS A 289 -30.84 -2.88 -20.77
N ASP A 290 -29.94 -1.93 -20.99
CA ASP A 290 -29.69 -1.27 -22.27
C ASP A 290 -28.88 -2.16 -23.23
N LYS A 291 -28.54 -3.38 -22.82
CA LYS A 291 -27.76 -4.38 -23.58
C LYS A 291 -26.41 -3.85 -24.04
N LYS A 292 -25.84 -2.89 -23.32
CA LYS A 292 -24.48 -2.40 -23.53
C LYS A 292 -23.44 -3.38 -22.98
N ILE A 293 -23.82 -4.17 -21.98
CA ILE A 293 -23.00 -5.23 -21.39
C ILE A 293 -23.80 -6.53 -21.28
N THR A 294 -23.09 -7.65 -21.10
CA THR A 294 -23.68 -8.97 -20.89
C THR A 294 -23.78 -9.34 -19.41
N ALA A 295 -24.60 -10.34 -19.08
CA ALA A 295 -24.74 -10.85 -17.71
C ALA A 295 -23.40 -11.33 -17.11
N ALA A 296 -22.51 -11.88 -17.93
CA ALA A 296 -21.18 -12.32 -17.51
C ALA A 296 -20.26 -11.14 -17.11
N GLN A 297 -20.50 -9.94 -17.66
CA GLN A 297 -19.66 -8.76 -17.43
C GLN A 297 -20.11 -7.93 -16.22
N VAL A 298 -21.31 -8.16 -15.69
CA VAL A 298 -21.89 -7.38 -14.57
C VAL A 298 -20.93 -7.26 -13.40
N SER A 299 -20.37 -8.38 -12.92
CA SER A 299 -19.47 -8.36 -11.75
C SER A 299 -18.19 -7.54 -12.00
N GLN A 300 -17.68 -7.55 -13.22
CA GLN A 300 -16.48 -6.78 -13.58
C GLN A 300 -16.77 -5.28 -13.61
N TYR A 301 -17.87 -4.87 -14.24
CA TYR A 301 -18.27 -3.47 -14.30
C TYR A 301 -18.70 -2.93 -12.93
N GLU A 302 -19.29 -3.74 -12.04
CA GLU A 302 -19.58 -3.34 -10.66
C GLU A 302 -18.30 -3.04 -9.88
N LYS A 303 -17.25 -3.85 -10.06
CA LYS A 303 -15.93 -3.61 -9.46
C LYS A 303 -15.28 -2.34 -10.01
N LEU A 304 -15.35 -2.12 -11.31
CA LEU A 304 -14.83 -0.91 -11.95
C LEU A 304 -15.57 0.35 -11.45
N ALA A 305 -16.90 0.33 -11.45
CA ALA A 305 -17.71 1.46 -10.98
C ALA A 305 -17.56 1.74 -9.48
N ALA A 306 -17.25 0.71 -8.68
CA ALA A 306 -16.90 0.89 -7.26
C ALA A 306 -15.52 1.53 -7.07
N ALA A 307 -14.58 1.31 -7.99
CA ALA A 307 -13.24 1.89 -7.96
C ALA A 307 -13.20 3.32 -8.53
N ASP A 308 -13.85 3.54 -9.68
CA ASP A 308 -14.01 4.84 -10.32
C ASP A 308 -15.36 4.90 -11.06
N TYR A 309 -16.34 5.49 -10.39
CA TYR A 309 -17.70 5.59 -10.91
C TYR A 309 -17.76 6.41 -12.20
N LYS A 310 -17.07 7.55 -12.25
CA LYS A 310 -17.20 8.50 -13.36
C LYS A 310 -16.54 7.95 -14.63
N ALA A 311 -15.34 7.39 -14.50
CA ALA A 311 -14.68 6.75 -15.64
C ALA A 311 -15.47 5.54 -16.15
N THR A 312 -16.10 4.78 -15.25
CA THR A 312 -16.93 3.62 -15.64
C THR A 312 -18.25 4.04 -16.29
N GLU A 313 -18.86 5.13 -15.84
CA GLU A 313 -20.04 5.73 -16.47
C GLU A 313 -19.73 6.20 -17.89
N GLU A 314 -18.63 6.94 -18.09
CA GLU A 314 -18.16 7.37 -19.41
C GLU A 314 -17.85 6.17 -20.34
N LEU A 315 -17.26 5.11 -19.79
CA LEU A 315 -16.99 3.87 -20.53
C LEU A 315 -18.30 3.19 -20.98
N ILE A 316 -19.26 3.04 -20.06
CA ILE A 316 -20.57 2.45 -20.35
C ILE A 316 -21.32 3.30 -21.38
N ASP A 317 -21.27 4.63 -21.27
CA ASP A 317 -21.95 5.52 -22.21
C ASP A 317 -21.43 5.39 -23.63
N GLY A 318 -20.12 5.13 -23.79
CA GLY A 318 -19.48 4.88 -25.08
C GLY A 318 -19.77 3.50 -25.71
N LEU A 319 -20.46 2.59 -25.03
CA LEU A 319 -20.80 1.27 -25.57
C LEU A 319 -22.05 1.33 -26.47
N GLU A 320 -21.94 0.76 -27.67
CA GLU A 320 -23.08 0.49 -28.54
C GLU A 320 -23.93 -0.67 -27.99
N SER A 321 -25.23 -0.66 -28.27
CA SER A 321 -26.13 -1.74 -27.84
C SER A 321 -25.84 -3.02 -28.63
N LEU A 322 -25.81 -4.16 -27.93
CA LEU A 322 -25.61 -5.46 -28.54
C LEU A 322 -26.87 -5.86 -29.33
N GLU A 323 -26.85 -5.62 -30.65
CA GLU A 323 -27.83 -6.20 -31.56
C GLU A 323 -27.69 -7.72 -31.61
N LYS A 324 -28.82 -8.43 -31.72
CA LYS A 324 -28.80 -9.88 -31.94
C LYS A 324 -28.11 -10.16 -33.27
N LEU A 325 -27.17 -11.12 -33.28
CA LEU A 325 -26.46 -11.55 -34.49
C LEU A 325 -27.41 -11.93 -35.65
N SER A 326 -28.61 -12.42 -35.32
CA SER A 326 -29.69 -12.73 -36.26
C SER A 326 -30.19 -11.54 -37.10
N ASN A 327 -29.98 -10.31 -36.65
CA ASN A 327 -30.39 -9.12 -37.40
C ASN A 327 -29.39 -8.74 -38.50
N LYS A 328 -28.13 -9.18 -38.38
CA LYS A 328 -27.07 -8.93 -39.36
C LYS A 328 -27.01 -10.00 -40.47
N THR A 329 -27.86 -11.02 -40.44
CA THR A 329 -27.94 -12.08 -41.46
C THR A 329 -29.06 -11.92 -42.48
N LYS A 330 -29.74 -10.76 -42.56
CA LYS A 330 -30.66 -10.52 -43.69
C LYS A 330 -29.86 -10.45 -44.99
N LYS A 331 -29.81 -11.58 -45.71
CA LYS A 331 -29.43 -11.63 -47.12
C LYS A 331 -30.26 -10.58 -47.88
N PRO A 332 -29.70 -9.85 -48.86
CA PRO A 332 -30.46 -8.89 -49.63
C PRO A 332 -31.66 -9.58 -50.26
N ALA A 333 -32.86 -9.05 -50.04
CA ALA A 333 -34.07 -9.56 -50.69
C ALA A 333 -33.91 -9.40 -52.20
N ASP A 334 -33.79 -10.53 -52.90
CA ASP A 334 -33.90 -10.56 -54.34
C ASP A 334 -35.37 -10.29 -54.70
N LYS A 335 -35.66 -9.08 -55.18
CA LYS A 335 -37.02 -8.61 -55.48
C LYS A 335 -37.75 -9.51 -56.50
N ASN A 336 -37.03 -10.32 -57.28
CA ASN A 336 -37.63 -11.28 -58.19
C ASN A 336 -38.17 -12.53 -57.48
N LEU A 337 -37.60 -12.91 -56.33
CA LEU A 337 -38.01 -14.09 -55.55
C LEU A 337 -39.30 -13.84 -54.75
N GLU A 338 -39.49 -12.63 -54.19
CA GLU A 338 -40.72 -12.29 -53.46
C GLU A 338 -41.97 -12.26 -54.35
N ALA A 339 -41.84 -11.86 -55.62
CA ALA A 339 -42.94 -11.90 -56.56
C ALA A 339 -43.35 -13.34 -56.92
N ALA A 340 -42.37 -14.24 -57.05
CA ALA A 340 -42.59 -15.64 -57.38
C ALA A 340 -43.24 -16.43 -56.21
N ARG A 341 -42.94 -16.06 -54.96
CA ARG A 341 -43.45 -16.71 -53.74
C ARG A 341 -44.97 -16.65 -53.54
N LYS A 342 -45.69 -15.83 -54.32
CA LYS A 342 -47.15 -15.73 -54.27
C LYS A 342 -47.83 -17.04 -54.67
N ASP A 343 -47.19 -17.81 -55.56
CA ASP A 343 -47.74 -19.03 -56.14
C ASP A 343 -46.97 -20.29 -55.70
N TRP A 344 -46.11 -20.17 -54.68
CA TRP A 344 -45.27 -21.28 -54.23
C TRP A 344 -46.04 -22.27 -53.37
N THR A 345 -45.83 -23.55 -53.67
CA THR A 345 -46.26 -24.69 -52.84
C THR A 345 -45.27 -24.95 -51.70
N LEU A 346 -45.64 -25.80 -50.73
CA LEU A 346 -44.72 -26.20 -49.67
C LEU A 346 -43.42 -26.81 -50.22
N ASP A 347 -43.51 -27.61 -51.29
CA ASP A 347 -42.34 -28.17 -51.98
C ASP A 347 -41.43 -27.11 -52.59
N ASP A 348 -42.00 -26.04 -53.15
CA ASP A 348 -41.21 -24.92 -53.67
C ASP A 348 -40.43 -24.23 -52.55
N TYR A 349 -41.05 -24.05 -51.39
CA TYR A 349 -40.38 -23.50 -50.21
C TYR A 349 -39.28 -24.43 -49.70
N ILE A 350 -39.55 -25.71 -49.51
CA ILE A 350 -38.57 -26.69 -49.02
C ILE A 350 -37.36 -26.79 -49.98
N SER A 351 -37.61 -26.76 -51.29
CA SER A 351 -36.56 -26.94 -52.30
C SER A 351 -35.80 -25.66 -52.66
N LYS A 352 -36.46 -24.50 -52.68
CA LYS A 352 -35.87 -23.24 -53.19
C LYS A 352 -35.47 -22.27 -52.08
N ASP A 353 -36.18 -22.26 -50.95
CA ASP A 353 -35.92 -21.33 -49.84
C ASP A 353 -36.50 -21.83 -48.49
N PRO A 354 -35.89 -22.87 -47.89
CA PRO A 354 -36.41 -23.46 -46.66
C PRO A 354 -36.33 -22.51 -45.46
N GLU A 355 -35.43 -21.53 -45.49
CA GLU A 355 -35.32 -20.49 -44.46
C GLU A 355 -36.53 -19.55 -44.48
N ALA A 356 -37.03 -19.19 -45.67
CA ALA A 356 -38.24 -18.39 -45.80
C ALA A 356 -39.49 -19.11 -45.27
N TYR A 357 -39.53 -20.44 -45.36
CA TYR A 357 -40.60 -21.25 -44.78
C TYR A 357 -40.61 -21.25 -43.26
N GLU A 358 -39.45 -21.48 -42.64
CA GLU A 358 -39.34 -21.43 -41.18
C GLU A 358 -39.62 -20.03 -40.62
N GLN A 359 -39.27 -18.98 -41.37
CA GLN A 359 -39.66 -17.61 -41.01
C GLN A 359 -41.19 -17.39 -41.16
N MET A 360 -41.83 -17.97 -42.19
CA MET A 360 -43.29 -17.91 -42.36
C MET A 360 -44.03 -18.57 -41.18
N LYS A 361 -43.52 -19.68 -40.64
CA LYS A 361 -44.09 -20.32 -39.45
C LYS A 361 -44.09 -19.43 -38.21
N VAL A 362 -43.22 -18.41 -38.17
CA VAL A 362 -43.14 -17.43 -37.08
C VAL A 362 -43.99 -16.20 -37.38
N ASP A 363 -43.93 -15.68 -38.62
CA ASP A 363 -44.54 -14.41 -38.98
C ASP A 363 -46.01 -14.52 -39.43
N ASP A 364 -46.39 -15.66 -40.03
CA ASP A 364 -47.72 -15.95 -40.58
C ASP A 364 -48.04 -17.47 -40.47
N PRO A 365 -48.28 -17.96 -39.24
CA PRO A 365 -48.46 -19.39 -38.98
C PRO A 365 -49.68 -19.99 -39.68
N GLU A 366 -50.76 -19.22 -39.89
CA GLU A 366 -51.97 -19.68 -40.59
C GLU A 366 -51.66 -20.01 -42.06
N LYS A 367 -50.82 -19.21 -42.71
CA LYS A 367 -50.40 -19.46 -44.09
C LYS A 367 -49.48 -20.68 -44.20
N ALA A 368 -48.59 -20.90 -43.24
CA ALA A 368 -47.76 -22.09 -43.19
C ALA A 368 -48.62 -23.36 -43.00
N GLU A 369 -49.58 -23.31 -42.07
CA GLU A 369 -50.51 -24.42 -41.83
C GLU A 369 -51.38 -24.72 -43.07
N ALA A 370 -51.82 -23.71 -43.81
CA ALA A 370 -52.56 -23.89 -45.07
C ALA A 370 -51.70 -24.58 -46.15
N LEU A 371 -50.40 -24.27 -46.23
CA LEU A 371 -49.47 -24.92 -47.16
C LEU A 371 -49.18 -26.38 -46.75
N GLU A 372 -49.06 -26.65 -45.44
CA GLU A 372 -48.91 -28.03 -44.91
C GLU A 372 -50.18 -28.84 -45.15
N ALA A 373 -51.36 -28.30 -44.86
CA ALA A 373 -52.63 -28.97 -45.11
C ALA A 373 -52.82 -29.30 -46.60
N ALA A 374 -52.48 -28.36 -47.50
CA ALA A 374 -52.53 -28.58 -48.95
C ALA A 374 -51.52 -29.64 -49.44
N TYR A 375 -50.37 -29.78 -48.76
CA TYR A 375 -49.32 -30.73 -49.12
C TYR A 375 -49.57 -32.14 -48.57
N PHE A 376 -50.06 -32.24 -47.32
CA PHE A 376 -50.30 -33.50 -46.62
C PHE A 376 -51.73 -34.02 -46.76
N GLY A 377 -52.65 -33.24 -47.34
CA GLY A 377 -54.00 -33.68 -47.72
C GLY A 377 -54.95 -33.92 -46.55
N ASN A 378 -54.85 -33.12 -45.47
CA ASN A 378 -55.73 -33.20 -44.29
C ASN A 378 -56.91 -32.24 -44.37
#